data_AF-A0A9E2U8L0-F1
#
_entry.id   AF-A0A9E2U8L0-F1
#
_cell.length_a   1.000
_cell.length_b   1.000
_cell.length_c   1.000
_cell.angle_alpha   90.00
_cell.angle_beta   90.00
_cell.angle_gamma   90.00
#
_symmetry.space_group_name_H-M   'P 1'
#
loop_
_entity.id
_entity.type
_entity.pdbx_description
1 polymer ?
#
loop_
_entity_poly.entity_id
_entity_poly.type
_entity_poly.pdbx_seq_one_letter_code
_entity_poly.pdbx_strand_id
1 'polypeptide(L)'
;MQLRSAPAKAASEPATASANVDEEPPLDRTELEKLSRWVPSKEMALLIEICERARSDPDLMRPALLLCLAYIDRVARMLDQDPIPTVTERIKEQLQRLRERQGL
;
A
#
# COMPACT_ATOMS: atom_id res chain seq x y z
N MET A 1 -1.59 47.88 37.78
CA MET A 1 -1.75 47.82 36.31
C MET A 1 -2.10 46.39 35.93
N GLN A 2 -3.28 46.17 35.36
CA GLN A 2 -3.81 44.85 35.01
C GLN A 2 -3.29 44.45 33.61
N LEU A 3 -2.61 43.30 33.50
CA LEU A 3 -2.24 42.73 32.21
C LEU A 3 -3.39 41.84 31.74
N ARG A 4 -4.03 42.25 30.65
CA ARG A 4 -5.13 41.54 29.99
C ARG A 4 -4.58 40.33 29.24
N SER A 5 -5.02 39.13 29.63
CA SER A 5 -4.88 37.91 28.83
C SER A 5 -5.78 38.00 27.60
N ALA A 6 -5.20 37.81 26.41
CA ALA A 6 -5.94 37.59 25.16
C ALA A 6 -5.78 36.11 24.78
N PRO A 7 -6.86 35.36 24.49
CA PRO A 7 -6.72 33.98 24.05
C PRO A 7 -6.26 33.94 22.59
N ALA A 8 -5.13 33.28 22.36
CA ALA A 8 -4.69 32.89 21.02
C ALA A 8 -5.75 31.93 20.44
N LYS A 9 -6.38 32.36 19.35
CA LYS A 9 -7.32 31.54 18.57
C LYS A 9 -6.51 30.45 17.87
N ALA A 10 -6.37 29.30 18.52
CA ALA A 10 -5.89 28.09 17.87
C ALA A 10 -6.86 27.74 16.74
N ALA A 11 -6.33 27.67 15.52
CA ALA A 11 -7.03 27.11 14.39
C ALA A 11 -7.26 25.62 14.68
N SER A 12 -8.49 25.28 15.10
CA SER A 12 -8.92 23.88 15.13
C SER A 12 -9.02 23.39 13.70
N GLU A 13 -8.05 22.56 13.31
CA GLU A 13 -8.07 21.75 12.11
C GLU A 13 -9.38 20.95 12.03
N PRO A 14 -9.94 20.72 10.83
CA PRO A 14 -11.14 19.93 10.70
C PRO A 14 -10.84 18.50 11.15
N ALA A 15 -11.73 17.98 11.99
CA ALA A 15 -11.73 16.62 12.50
C ALA A 15 -11.34 15.65 11.38
N THR A 16 -10.26 14.92 11.64
CA THR A 16 -9.82 13.76 10.89
C THR A 16 -11.03 12.87 10.67
N ALA A 17 -11.52 12.89 9.43
CA ALA A 17 -12.36 11.83 8.92
C ALA A 17 -11.56 10.56 9.12
N SER A 18 -11.90 9.80 10.16
CA SER A 18 -11.59 8.38 10.24
C SER A 18 -12.42 7.74 9.14
N ALA A 19 -11.97 7.96 7.90
CA ALA A 19 -12.36 7.13 6.80
C ALA A 19 -11.84 5.76 7.17
N ASN A 20 -12.74 4.90 7.62
CA ASN A 20 -12.66 3.48 7.36
C ASN A 20 -12.58 3.33 5.84
N VAL A 21 -11.41 3.66 5.29
CA VAL A 21 -11.02 3.24 3.96
C VAL A 21 -10.78 1.77 4.18
N ASP A 22 -11.77 0.95 3.80
CA ASP A 22 -11.56 -0.46 3.54
C ASP A 22 -10.15 -0.59 2.97
N GLU A 23 -9.24 -1.18 3.74
CA GLU A 23 -7.89 -1.45 3.27
C GLU A 23 -8.05 -2.54 2.22
N GLU A 24 -8.37 -2.08 1.02
CA GLU A 24 -8.56 -2.95 -0.12
C GLU A 24 -7.26 -3.74 -0.26
N PRO A 25 -7.34 -5.06 -0.27
CA PRO A 25 -6.18 -5.93 -0.26
C PRO A 25 -5.19 -5.53 -1.36
N PRO A 26 -3.88 -5.75 -1.12
CA PRO A 26 -2.82 -5.18 -1.93
C PRO A 26 -2.90 -5.60 -3.40
N LEU A 27 -3.39 -6.83 -3.63
CA LEU A 27 -3.75 -7.40 -4.92
C LEU A 27 -4.87 -8.41 -4.73
N ASP A 28 -5.77 -8.47 -5.71
CA ASP A 28 -6.61 -9.66 -5.84
C ASP A 28 -5.80 -10.84 -6.39
N ARG A 29 -6.20 -12.06 -6.03
CA ARG A 29 -5.55 -13.28 -6.50
C ARG A 29 -5.47 -13.33 -8.03
N THR A 30 -6.52 -12.88 -8.71
CA THR A 30 -6.59 -12.81 -10.18
C THR A 30 -5.51 -11.89 -10.77
N GLU A 31 -5.18 -10.80 -10.07
CA GLU A 31 -4.14 -9.86 -10.51
C GLU A 31 -2.74 -10.44 -10.29
N LEU A 32 -2.52 -11.10 -9.15
CA LEU A 32 -1.29 -11.84 -8.85
C LEU A 32 -1.03 -12.97 -9.85
N GLU A 33 -2.06 -13.72 -10.22
CA GLU A 33 -1.95 -14.84 -11.15
C GLU A 33 -1.49 -14.39 -12.55
N LYS A 34 -1.66 -13.10 -12.93
CA LYS A 34 -1.08 -12.58 -14.18
C LYS A 34 0.45 -12.67 -14.20
N LEU A 35 1.09 -12.58 -13.03
CA LEU A 35 2.55 -12.71 -12.91
C LEU A 35 3.03 -14.17 -13.02
N SER A 36 2.13 -15.15 -12.87
CA SER A 36 2.48 -16.59 -12.87
C SER A 36 3.13 -17.09 -14.16
N ARG A 37 2.96 -16.35 -15.27
CA ARG A 37 3.63 -16.64 -16.54
C ARG A 37 5.15 -16.45 -16.47
N TRP A 38 5.63 -15.57 -15.60
CA TRP A 38 7.04 -15.16 -15.51
C TRP A 38 7.67 -15.45 -14.15
N VAL A 39 6.86 -15.64 -13.12
CA VAL A 39 7.31 -15.92 -11.76
C VAL A 39 7.23 -17.42 -11.49
N PRO A 40 8.28 -18.06 -10.96
CA PRO A 40 8.26 -19.47 -10.59
C PRO A 40 7.08 -19.81 -9.67
N SER A 41 6.46 -20.98 -9.86
CA SER A 41 5.24 -21.37 -9.13
C SER A 41 5.40 -21.36 -7.61
N LYS A 42 6.60 -21.71 -7.10
CA LYS A 42 6.90 -21.65 -5.65
C LYS A 42 6.90 -20.20 -5.12
N GLU A 43 7.49 -19.29 -5.88
CA GLU A 43 7.54 -17.86 -5.54
C GLU A 43 6.12 -17.25 -5.61
N MET A 44 5.33 -17.66 -6.60
CA MET A 44 3.93 -17.25 -6.74
C MET A 44 3.06 -17.71 -5.57
N ALA A 45 3.22 -18.96 -5.13
CA ALA A 45 2.49 -19.48 -3.96
C ALA A 45 2.79 -18.67 -2.69
N LEU A 46 4.06 -18.32 -2.47
CA LEU A 46 4.47 -17.48 -1.33
C LEU A 46 3.91 -16.06 -1.43
N LEU A 47 3.93 -15.46 -2.61
CA LEU A 47 3.32 -14.14 -2.85
C LEU A 47 1.83 -14.13 -2.49
N ILE A 48 1.09 -15.14 -2.97
CA ILE A 48 -0.35 -15.29 -2.66
C ILE A 48 -0.56 -15.43 -1.16
N GLU A 49 0.19 -16.32 -0.50
CA GLU A 49 0.07 -16.56 0.94
C GLU A 49 0.37 -15.30 1.78
N ILE A 50 1.40 -14.53 1.41
CA ILE A 50 1.74 -13.27 2.08
C ILE A 50 0.63 -12.23 1.89
N CYS A 51 0.11 -12.08 0.67
CA CYS A 51 -0.99 -11.17 0.38
C CYS A 51 -2.28 -11.57 1.08
N GLU A 52 -2.58 -12.86 1.21
CA GLU A 52 -3.72 -13.35 1.99
C GLU A 52 -3.55 -13.05 3.48
N ARG A 53 -2.36 -13.27 4.07
CA ARG A 53 -2.10 -12.92 5.47
C ARG A 53 -2.19 -11.42 5.74
N ALA A 54 -1.70 -10.60 4.81
CA ALA A 54 -1.79 -9.14 4.93
C ALA A 54 -3.24 -8.62 5.01
N ARG A 55 -4.24 -9.39 4.57
CA ARG A 55 -5.66 -9.03 4.74
C ARG A 55 -6.14 -9.13 6.19
N SER A 56 -5.49 -9.97 6.99
CA SER A 56 -5.83 -10.18 8.40
C SER A 56 -4.83 -9.52 9.36
N ASP A 57 -3.65 -9.16 8.87
CA ASP A 57 -2.57 -8.55 9.64
C ASP A 57 -2.07 -7.25 8.94
N PRO A 58 -2.49 -6.07 9.44
CA PRO A 58 -2.10 -4.77 8.88
C PRO A 58 -0.60 -4.51 8.90
N ASP A 59 0.15 -5.10 9.83
CA ASP A 59 1.62 -4.93 9.91
C ASP A 59 2.31 -5.59 8.71
N LEU A 60 1.67 -6.60 8.12
CA LEU A 60 2.15 -7.27 6.91
C LEU A 60 1.75 -6.55 5.61
N MET A 61 0.88 -5.53 5.67
CA MET A 61 0.39 -4.84 4.47
C MET A 61 1.52 -4.15 3.69
N ARG A 62 2.34 -3.35 4.37
CA ARG A 62 3.48 -2.66 3.75
C ARG A 62 4.50 -3.63 3.14
N PRO A 63 5.02 -4.64 3.86
CA PRO A 63 5.97 -5.59 3.27
C PRO A 63 5.34 -6.42 2.13
N ALA A 64 4.05 -6.77 2.20
CA ALA A 64 3.37 -7.47 1.10
C ALA A 64 3.31 -6.61 -0.18
N LEU A 65 2.95 -5.33 -0.06
CA LEU A 65 2.94 -4.37 -1.17
C LEU A 65 4.32 -4.17 -1.79
N LEU A 66 5.34 -3.98 -0.95
CA LEU A 66 6.73 -3.85 -1.42
C LEU A 66 7.21 -5.11 -2.14
N LEU A 67 6.84 -6.29 -1.65
CA LEU A 67 7.18 -7.55 -2.29
C LEU A 67 6.49 -7.67 -3.65
N CYS A 68 5.20 -7.35 -3.74
CA CYS A 68 4.48 -7.33 -5.01
C CYS A 68 5.14 -6.40 -6.03
N LEU A 69 5.49 -5.18 -5.60
CA LEU A 69 6.19 -4.21 -6.44
C LEU A 69 7.54 -4.76 -6.92
N ALA A 70 8.33 -5.40 -6.06
CA ALA A 70 9.62 -5.98 -6.42
C ALA A 70 9.50 -7.09 -7.48
N TYR A 71 8.46 -7.92 -7.40
CA TYR A 71 8.18 -8.93 -8.42
C TYR A 71 7.70 -8.32 -9.73
N ILE A 72 6.81 -7.32 -9.67
CA ILE A 72 6.37 -6.58 -10.86
C ILE A 72 7.58 -5.92 -11.54
N ASP A 73 8.44 -5.23 -10.79
CA ASP A 73 9.66 -4.60 -11.30
C ASP A 73 10.61 -5.61 -11.94
N ARG A 74 10.78 -6.79 -11.33
CA ARG A 74 11.59 -7.87 -11.89
C ARG A 74 11.03 -8.32 -13.24
N VAL A 75 9.72 -8.56 -13.32
CA VAL A 75 9.07 -8.97 -14.58
C VAL A 75 9.13 -7.83 -15.60
N ALA A 76 8.94 -6.58 -15.17
CA ALA A 76 8.99 -5.43 -16.04
C ALA A 76 10.35 -5.25 -16.71
N ARG A 77 11.45 -5.43 -15.95
CA ARG A 77 12.81 -5.46 -16.51
C ARG A 77 13.03 -6.58 -17.51
N MET A 78 12.37 -7.72 -17.29
CA MET A 78 12.48 -8.89 -18.17
C MET A 78 11.70 -8.71 -19.48
N LEU A 79 10.66 -7.89 -19.47
CA LEU A 79 9.80 -7.60 -20.62
C LEU A 79 10.09 -6.25 -21.28
N ASP A 80 10.94 -5.41 -20.68
CA ASP A 80 11.15 -3.99 -21.03
C ASP A 80 9.84 -3.16 -21.00
N GLN A 81 8.85 -3.61 -20.25
CA GLN A 81 7.55 -2.95 -20.08
C GLN A 81 6.86 -3.43 -18.81
N ASP A 82 6.02 -2.59 -18.21
CA ASP A 82 5.19 -3.00 -17.07
C ASP A 82 4.06 -3.96 -17.53
N PRO A 83 4.03 -5.22 -17.05
CA PRO A 83 3.00 -6.17 -17.42
C PRO A 83 1.61 -5.84 -16.85
N ILE A 84 1.53 -5.05 -15.78
CA ILE A 84 0.27 -4.77 -15.06
C ILE A 84 0.25 -3.31 -14.55
N PRO A 85 0.32 -2.30 -15.44
CA PRO A 85 0.57 -0.91 -15.05
C PRO A 85 -0.48 -0.31 -14.11
N THR A 86 -1.76 -0.63 -14.31
CA THR A 86 -2.84 -0.18 -13.42
C THR A 86 -2.66 -0.69 -12.00
N VAL A 87 -2.15 -1.91 -11.86
CA VAL A 87 -1.92 -2.54 -10.56
C VAL A 87 -0.68 -1.97 -9.89
N THR A 88 0.38 -1.73 -10.66
CA THR A 88 1.61 -1.08 -10.18
C THR A 88 1.31 0.29 -9.57
N GLU A 89 0.49 1.12 -10.24
CA GLU A 89 0.11 2.43 -9.72
C GLU A 89 -0.74 2.31 -8.44
N ARG A 90 -1.70 1.38 -8.38
CA ARG A 90 -2.48 1.12 -7.14
C ARG A 90 -1.57 0.74 -5.96
N ILE A 91 -0.59 -0.14 -6.17
CA ILE A 91 0.38 -0.52 -5.12
C ILE A 91 1.16 0.71 -4.65
N LYS A 92 1.66 1.55 -5.58
CA LYS A 92 2.40 2.78 -5.23
C LYS A 92 1.54 3.75 -4.43
N GLU A 93 0.29 3.97 -4.84
CA GLU A 93 -0.64 4.82 -4.10
C GLU A 93 -0.90 4.30 -2.68
N GLN A 94 -1.11 2.99 -2.53
CA GLN A 94 -1.30 2.37 -1.21
C GLN A 94 -0.06 2.50 -0.34
N LEU A 95 1.13 2.28 -0.89
CA LEU A 95 2.40 2.49 -0.18
C LEU A 95 2.57 3.94 0.27
N GLN A 96 2.19 4.90 -0.57
CA GLN A 96 2.23 6.32 -0.22
C GLN A 96 1.26 6.65 0.93
N ARG A 97 0.03 6.14 0.89
CA ARG A 97 -0.95 6.31 1.99
C ARG A 97 -0.47 5.68 3.30
N LEU A 98 0.13 4.49 3.24
CA LEU A 98 0.70 3.83 4.43
C LEU A 98 1.85 4.65 5.02
N ARG A 99 2.70 5.20 4.15
CA ARG A 99 3.81 6.07 4.54
C ARG A 99 3.32 7.32 5.27
N GLU A 100 2.32 8.00 4.72
CA GLU A 100 1.69 9.18 5.32
C GLU A 100 1.07 8.87 6.69
N ARG A 101 0.36 7.74 6.82
CA ARG A 101 -0.22 7.28 8.09
C ARG A 101 0.84 6.96 9.14
N GLN A 102 1.98 6.42 8.74
CA GLN A 102 3.08 6.03 9.63
C GLN A 102 4.06 7.17 9.93
N GLY A 103 3.88 8.36 9.32
CA GLY A 103 4.77 9.51 9.50
C GLY A 103 6.18 9.31 8.93
N LEU A 104 6.31 8.49 7.88
CA LEU A 104 7.58 8.09 7.25
C LEU A 104 7.93 8.89 6.00
#